data_AF-T1GFI7-F1
#
_entry.id   AF-T1GFI7-F1
#
_cell.length_a   1.000
_cell.length_b   1.000
_cell.length_c   1.000
_cell.angle_alpha   90.00
_cell.angle_beta   90.00
_cell.angle_gamma   90.00
#
_symmetry.space_group_name_H-M   'P 1'
#
loop_
_entity.id
_entity.type
_entity.pdbx_description
1 polymer ?
#
loop_
_entity_poly.entity_id
_entity_poly.type
_entity_poly.pdbx_seq_one_letter_code
_entity_poly.pdbx_strand_id
1 'polypeptide(L)'
;MDAIVFNANQNPYIPDKECDFDKEHGKVHLKSHFIMNGVCVRFRGWLDLDRLDGVGCLEYDERRAMHEDAILRDQIECYNRQLRQIEDSKRVYRDVNRQEEMEAVRRGIATGATRISLFSSETQAR
;
A
#
# COMPACT_ATOMS: atom_id res chain seq x y z
N MET A 1 -21.48 8.12 5.57
CA MET A 1 -22.04 7.85 4.24
C MET A 1 -20.87 7.83 3.29
N ASP A 2 -20.52 6.67 2.75
CA ASP A 2 -19.48 6.56 1.73
C ASP A 2 -20.08 6.98 0.40
N ALA A 3 -19.52 8.02 -0.20
CA ALA A 3 -19.95 8.54 -1.50
C ALA A 3 -19.09 7.92 -2.61
N ILE A 4 -19.73 7.51 -3.71
CA ILE A 4 -19.01 7.13 -4.93
C ILE A 4 -18.64 8.41 -5.65
N VAL A 5 -17.34 8.66 -5.79
CA VAL A 5 -16.80 9.83 -6.48
C VAL A 5 -16.29 9.40 -7.84
N PHE A 6 -16.83 10.02 -8.89
CA PHE A 6 -16.37 9.84 -10.27
C PHE A 6 -15.42 10.98 -10.62
N ASN A 7 -14.25 10.66 -11.18
CA ASN A 7 -13.32 11.68 -11.60
C ASN A 7 -13.58 12.04 -13.06
N ALA A 8 -14.16 13.21 -13.29
CA ALA A 8 -14.40 13.74 -14.62
C ALA A 8 -13.12 14.24 -15.33
N ASN A 9 -11.91 13.96 -14.80
CA ASN A 9 -10.67 14.22 -15.50
C ASN A 9 -10.70 13.50 -16.85
N GLN A 10 -10.98 14.28 -17.89
CA GLN A 10 -10.96 13.90 -19.29
C GLN A 10 -9.50 13.67 -19.69
N ASN A 11 -8.86 12.66 -19.13
CA ASN A 11 -7.60 12.17 -19.64
C ASN A 11 -7.93 11.42 -20.93
N PRO A 12 -7.62 11.96 -22.13
CA PRO A 12 -8.02 11.36 -23.40
C PRO A 12 -7.38 10.00 -23.65
N TYR A 13 -6.36 9.64 -22.86
CA TYR A 13 -5.62 8.39 -22.95
C TYR A 13 -6.21 7.26 -22.10
N ILE A 14 -7.25 7.52 -21.29
CA ILE A 14 -7.96 6.46 -20.57
C ILE A 14 -9.05 5.92 -21.50
N PRO A 15 -8.95 4.65 -21.95
CA PRO A 15 -9.85 4.10 -22.97
C PRO A 15 -11.30 3.90 -22.48
N ASP A 16 -11.53 3.83 -21.16
CA ASP A 16 -12.86 3.78 -20.55
C ASP A 16 -13.12 5.08 -19.77
N LYS A 17 -13.87 6.02 -20.38
CA LYS A 17 -14.35 7.20 -19.68
C LYS A 17 -15.27 6.77 -18.54
N GLU A 18 -15.03 7.26 -17.33
CA GLU A 18 -15.89 6.99 -16.17
C GLU A 18 -17.29 7.62 -16.33
N CYS A 19 -17.38 8.72 -17.08
CA CYS A 19 -18.62 9.42 -17.38
C CYS A 19 -18.78 9.59 -18.90
N ASP A 20 -19.90 9.12 -19.44
CA ASP A 20 -20.24 9.20 -20.86
C ASP A 20 -21.58 9.93 -21.03
N PHE A 21 -21.53 11.13 -21.60
CA PHE A 21 -22.68 12.00 -21.86
C PHE A 21 -23.21 11.86 -23.30
N ASP A 22 -22.46 11.22 -24.20
CA ASP A 22 -22.76 11.18 -25.63
C ASP A 22 -23.53 9.92 -26.02
N LYS A 23 -23.51 8.91 -25.15
CA LYS A 23 -24.13 7.61 -25.41
C LYS A 23 -25.67 7.65 -25.50
N GLU A 24 -26.32 8.48 -24.70
CA GLU A 24 -27.78 8.67 -24.75
C GLU A 24 -28.13 10.12 -24.41
N HIS A 25 -28.93 10.77 -25.25
CA HIS A 25 -29.29 12.17 -25.02
C HIS A 25 -30.13 12.33 -23.74
N GLY A 26 -29.81 13.33 -22.93
CA GLY A 26 -30.50 13.59 -21.66
C GLY A 26 -30.09 12.65 -20.51
N LYS A 27 -29.14 11.72 -20.74
CA LYS A 27 -28.62 10.84 -19.69
C LYS A 27 -27.10 10.83 -19.68
N VAL A 28 -26.54 10.64 -18.49
CA VAL A 28 -25.11 10.33 -18.32
C VAL A 28 -24.96 8.88 -17.91
N HIS A 29 -24.14 8.13 -18.63
CA HIS A 29 -23.73 6.79 -18.26
C HIS A 29 -22.48 6.84 -17.40
N LEU A 30 -22.53 6.13 -16.28
CA LEU A 30 -21.48 6.10 -15.27
C LEU A 30 -20.87 4.69 -15.23
N LYS A 31 -19.54 4.63 -15.28
CA LYS A 31 -18.77 3.41 -15.04
C LYS A 31 -17.64 3.72 -14.07
N SER A 32 -17.45 2.87 -13.07
CA SER A 32 -16.28 2.97 -12.19
C SER A 32 -15.90 1.59 -11.68
N HIS A 33 -14.63 1.40 -11.37
CA HIS A 33 -14.10 0.19 -10.76
C HIS A 33 -13.47 0.56 -9.43
N PHE A 34 -13.86 -0.12 -8.36
CA PHE A 34 -13.32 0.15 -7.03
C PHE A 34 -13.37 -1.09 -6.14
N ILE A 35 -12.66 -1.02 -5.02
CA ILE A 35 -12.60 -2.09 -4.03
C ILE A 35 -13.51 -1.70 -2.86
N MET A 36 -14.57 -2.47 -2.62
CA MET A 36 -15.49 -2.26 -1.50
C MET A 36 -15.31 -3.39 -0.49
N ASN A 37 -14.87 -3.07 0.73
CA ASN A 37 -14.65 -4.05 1.80
C ASN A 37 -13.78 -5.25 1.36
N GLY A 38 -12.76 -5.00 0.53
CA GLY A 38 -11.87 -6.04 -0.01
C GLY A 38 -12.39 -6.76 -1.26
N VAL A 39 -13.58 -6.41 -1.77
CA VAL A 39 -14.15 -7.02 -2.99
C VAL A 39 -13.99 -6.05 -4.17
N CYS A 40 -13.34 -6.51 -5.24
CA CYS A 40 -13.27 -5.75 -6.49
C CYS A 40 -14.64 -5.76 -7.18
N VAL A 41 -15.21 -4.57 -7.37
CA VAL A 41 -16.51 -4.37 -8.01
C VAL A 41 -16.40 -3.37 -9.14
N ARG A 42 -17.30 -3.54 -10.11
CA ARG A 42 -17.56 -2.60 -11.20
C ARG A 42 -18.94 -2.01 -11.03
N PHE A 43 -19.00 -0.70 -10.84
CA PHE A 43 -20.24 0.05 -10.90
C PHE A 43 -20.60 0.37 -12.35
N ARG A 44 -21.86 0.16 -12.70
CA ARG A 44 -22.45 0.59 -13.97
C ARG A 44 -23.81 1.18 -13.71
N GLY A 45 -24.05 2.38 -14.24
CA GLY A 45 -25.34 3.03 -14.08
C GLY A 45 -25.60 4.10 -15.11
N TRP A 46 -26.76 4.72 -14.98
CA TRP A 46 -27.13 5.91 -15.72
C TRP A 46 -27.86 6.87 -14.78
N LEU A 47 -27.79 8.16 -15.11
CA LEU A 47 -28.48 9.23 -14.41
C LEU A 47 -29.15 10.14 -15.45
N ASP A 48 -30.43 10.45 -15.26
CA ASP A 48 -31.19 11.44 -16.01
C ASP A 48 -30.73 12.85 -15.63
N LEU A 49 -30.39 13.66 -16.62
CA LEU A 49 -29.83 15.00 -16.41
C LEU A 49 -30.86 16.02 -15.95
N ASP A 50 -32.15 15.81 -16.27
CA ASP A 50 -33.23 16.73 -15.92
C ASP A 50 -33.82 16.40 -14.55
N ARG A 51 -34.09 15.11 -14.31
CA ARG A 51 -34.75 14.63 -13.07
C ARG A 51 -33.76 14.28 -11.97
N LEU A 52 -32.47 14.16 -12.28
CA LEU A 52 -31.41 13.72 -11.36
C LEU A 52 -31.73 12.37 -10.68
N ASP A 53 -32.49 11.51 -11.36
CA ASP A 53 -32.76 10.15 -10.95
C ASP A 53 -32.02 9.16 -11.85
N GLY A 54 -31.77 7.97 -11.33
CA GLY A 54 -30.93 7.02 -12.03
C GLY A 54 -30.94 5.66 -11.37
N VAL A 55 -30.35 4.70 -12.08
CA VAL A 55 -30.19 3.33 -11.60
C VAL A 55 -28.76 2.92 -11.85
N GLY A 56 -28.17 2.26 -10.85
CA GLY A 56 -26.86 1.66 -10.95
C GLY A 56 -26.83 0.29 -10.28
N CYS A 57 -25.99 -0.60 -10.81
CA CYS A 57 -25.70 -1.90 -10.23
C CYS A 57 -24.20 -2.05 -9.98
N LEU A 58 -23.87 -2.90 -9.00
CA LEU A 58 -22.52 -3.36 -8.74
C LEU A 58 -22.39 -4.78 -9.27
N GLU A 59 -21.35 -5.00 -10.07
CA GLU A 59 -20.97 -6.29 -10.61
C GLU A 59 -19.63 -6.70 -10.02
N TYR A 60 -19.45 -7.99 -9.73
CA TYR A 60 -18.13 -8.50 -9.33
C TYR A 60 -17.16 -8.45 -10.51
N ASP A 61 -15.96 -7.93 -10.29
CA ASP A 61 -14.91 -7.84 -11.31
C ASP A 61 -13.82 -8.88 -11.04
N GLU A 62 -14.03 -10.09 -11.55
CA GLU A 62 -13.12 -11.23 -11.35
C GLU A 62 -11.71 -10.95 -11.90
N ARG A 63 -11.61 -10.33 -13.08
CA ARG A 63 -10.30 -10.05 -13.71
C ARG A 63 -9.49 -9.09 -12.87
N ARG A 64 -10.11 -8.01 -12.38
CA ARG A 64 -9.42 -7.09 -11.46
C ARG A 64 -9.14 -7.75 -10.12
N ALA A 65 -10.06 -8.54 -9.58
CA ALA A 65 -9.81 -9.27 -8.33
C ALA A 65 -8.56 -10.14 -8.42
N MET A 66 -8.38 -10.89 -9.51
CA MET A 66 -7.18 -11.71 -9.72
C MET A 66 -5.91 -10.88 -9.85
N HIS A 67 -5.99 -9.74 -10.53
CA HIS A 67 -4.84 -8.85 -10.71
C HIS A 67 -4.42 -8.19 -9.40
N GLU A 68 -5.37 -7.63 -8.66
CA GLU A 68 -5.16 -7.01 -7.34
C GLU A 68 -4.66 -8.05 -6.32
N ASP A 69 -5.21 -9.28 -6.32
CA ASP A 69 -4.74 -10.37 -5.48
C ASP A 69 -3.30 -10.77 -5.80
N ALA A 70 -2.91 -10.82 -7.09
CA ALA A 70 -1.52 -11.08 -7.47
C ALA A 70 -0.57 -9.99 -6.97
N ILE A 71 -0.96 -8.71 -7.12
CA ILE A 71 -0.18 -7.56 -6.63
C ILE A 71 -0.05 -7.61 -5.11
N LEU A 72 -1.16 -7.85 -4.39
CA LEU A 72 -1.17 -7.94 -2.93
C LEU A 72 -0.29 -9.07 -2.44
N ARG A 73 -0.34 -10.24 -3.08
CA ARG A 73 0.53 -11.38 -2.75
C ARG A 73 2.00 -11.05 -2.93
N ASP A 74 2.36 -10.41 -4.04
CA ASP A 74 3.74 -9.99 -4.32
C ASP A 74 4.24 -8.97 -3.29
N GLN A 75 3.41 -7.99 -2.95
CA GLN A 75 3.71 -7.02 -1.88
C GLN A 75 3.93 -7.70 -0.53
N ILE A 76 3.06 -8.63 -0.16
CA ILE A 76 3.19 -9.41 1.08
C ILE A 76 4.49 -10.23 1.07
N GLU A 77 4.82 -10.87 -0.04
CA GLU A 77 6.04 -11.67 -0.15
C GLU A 77 7.30 -10.80 -0.02
N CYS A 78 7.34 -9.69 -0.75
CA CYS A 78 8.44 -8.73 -0.69
C CYS A 78 8.60 -8.18 0.73
N TYR A 79 7.51 -7.82 1.40
CA TYR A 79 7.52 -7.32 2.77
C TYR A 79 8.05 -8.39 3.75
N ASN A 80 7.56 -9.63 3.65
CA ASN A 80 8.02 -10.74 4.49
C ASN A 80 9.50 -11.07 4.26
N ARG A 81 9.99 -10.93 3.03
CA ARG A 81 11.41 -11.12 2.70
C ARG A 81 12.27 -10.07 3.39
N GLN A 82 11.87 -8.80 3.34
CA GLN A 82 12.57 -7.71 4.03
C GLN A 82 12.58 -7.93 5.55
N LEU A 83 11.45 -8.32 6.14
CA LEU A 83 11.38 -8.63 7.57
C LEU A 83 12.36 -9.74 7.98
N ARG A 84 12.42 -10.83 7.21
CA ARG A 84 13.35 -11.94 7.47
C ARG A 84 14.81 -11.48 7.41
N GLN A 85 15.18 -10.72 6.39
CA GLN A 85 16.55 -10.19 6.27
C GLN A 85 16.93 -9.29 7.46
N ILE A 86 16.01 -8.47 7.95
CA ILE A 86 16.23 -7.63 9.13
C ILE A 86 16.40 -8.50 10.39
N GLU A 87 15.60 -9.55 10.55
CA GLU A 87 15.71 -10.47 11.68
C GLU A 87 17.04 -11.23 11.66
N ASP A 88 17.42 -11.78 10.50
CA ASP A 88 18.67 -12.50 10.32
C ASP A 88 19.88 -11.59 10.58
N SER A 89 19.86 -10.36 10.06
CA SER A 89 20.91 -9.36 10.31
C SER A 89 21.05 -9.05 11.81
N LYS A 90 19.93 -8.93 12.53
CA LYS A 90 19.94 -8.74 14.00
C LYS A 90 20.50 -9.96 14.74
N ARG A 91 20.22 -11.17 14.27
CA ARG A 91 20.77 -12.40 14.84
C ARG A 91 22.28 -12.48 14.63
N VAL A 92 22.74 -12.24 13.40
CA VAL A 92 24.19 -12.19 13.07
C VAL A 92 24.90 -11.12 13.91
N TYR A 93 24.34 -9.92 14.03
CA TYR A 93 24.95 -8.87 14.86
C TYR A 93 25.05 -9.26 16.34
N ARG A 94 24.02 -9.93 16.88
CA ARG A 94 24.06 -10.44 18.27
C ARG A 94 25.08 -11.55 18.46
N ASP A 95 25.19 -12.48 17.52
CA ASP A 95 26.12 -13.61 17.61
C ASP A 95 27.57 -13.14 17.44
N VAL A 96 27.83 -12.21 16.52
CA VAL A 96 29.15 -11.57 16.37
C VAL A 96 29.53 -10.83 17.65
N ASN A 97 28.65 -9.99 18.19
CA ASN A 97 28.92 -9.28 19.45
C ASN A 97 29.18 -10.25 20.62
N ARG A 98 28.45 -11.38 20.69
CA ARG A 98 28.68 -12.43 21.70
C ARG A 98 30.01 -13.15 21.53
N GLN A 99 30.41 -13.42 20.29
CA GLN A 99 31.71 -14.03 19.98
C GLN A 99 32.86 -13.07 20.31
N GLU A 100 32.74 -11.80 19.97
CA GLU A 100 33.70 -10.74 20.33
C GLU A 100 33.84 -10.61 21.85
N GLU A 101 32.73 -10.62 22.60
CA GLU A 101 32.75 -10.64 24.07
C GLU A 101 33.49 -11.87 24.62
N MET A 102 33.21 -13.06 24.09
CA MET A 102 33.86 -14.31 24.53
C MET A 102 35.35 -14.34 24.18
N GLU A 103 35.74 -13.78 23.03
CA GLU A 103 37.14 -13.63 22.63
C GLU A 103 37.88 -12.59 23.49
N ALA A 104 37.24 -11.47 23.84
CA ALA A 104 37.81 -10.46 24.72
C ALA A 104 38.06 -11.02 26.14
N VAL A 105 37.13 -11.82 26.64
CA VAL A 105 37.29 -12.58 27.91
C VAL A 105 38.46 -13.56 27.81
N ARG A 106 38.58 -14.30 26.69
CA ARG A 106 39.69 -15.26 26.47
C ARG A 106 41.05 -14.58 26.34
N ARG A 107 41.11 -13.36 25.79
CA ARG A 107 42.32 -12.52 25.75
C ARG A 107 42.66 -11.89 27.11
N GLY A 108 41.91 -12.20 28.17
CA GLY A 108 42.23 -11.78 29.53
C GLY A 108 41.99 -10.30 29.80
N ILE A 109 41.20 -9.62 28.96
CA ILE A 109 40.82 -8.23 29.18
C ILE A 109 39.56 -8.23 30.04
N ALA A 110 39.73 -8.24 31.36
CA ALA A 110 38.62 -7.97 32.29
C ALA A 110 38.21 -6.50 32.16
N THR A 111 37.27 -6.19 31.26
CA THR A 111 36.64 -4.86 31.21
C THR A 111 35.63 -4.76 32.35
N GLY A 112 36.12 -4.32 33.50
CA GLY A 112 35.30 -3.68 34.51
C GLY A 112 34.47 -2.57 33.86
N ALA A 113 33.20 -2.53 34.23
CA ALA A 113 32.17 -1.63 33.74
C ALA A 113 32.66 -0.21 33.46
N THR A 114 32.36 0.29 32.26
CA THR A 114 32.02 1.71 32.07
C THR A 114 31.04 1.80 30.90
N ARG A 115 29.76 1.71 31.25
CA ARG A 115 28.66 2.01 30.36
C ARG A 115 28.48 3.53 30.38
N ILE A 116 29.10 4.26 29.45
CA ILE A 116 28.77 5.67 29.22
C ILE A 116 27.81 5.76 28.04
N SER A 117 26.64 6.24 28.39
CA SER A 117 25.49 6.60 27.59
C SER A 117 25.80 7.55 26.43
N LEU A 118 25.08 7.33 25.32
CA LEU A 118 24.58 8.31 24.35
C LEU A 118 25.42 9.58 24.12
N PHE A 119 26.08 9.64 22.97
CA PHE A 119 26.30 10.90 22.26
C PHE A 119 25.26 11.01 21.14
N SER A 120 24.19 11.74 21.41
CA SER A 120 23.41 12.41 20.37
C SER A 120 24.22 13.66 20.00
N SER A 121 24.77 13.68 18.79
CA SER A 121 25.52 14.81 18.27
C SER A 121 24.64 16.05 18.20
N GLU A 122 25.14 17.13 18.80
CA GLU A 122 24.65 18.50 18.70
C GLU A 122 24.45 18.93 17.25
N THR A 123 23.25 19.44 16.94
CA THR A 123 23.05 20.35 15.82
C THR A 123 22.52 21.67 16.39
N GLN A 124 23.43 22.59 16.71
CA GLN A 124 23.05 24.01 16.74
C GLN A 124 24.23 24.93 16.36
N ALA A 125 23.91 25.84 15.44
CA ALA A 125 24.55 27.12 15.16
C ALA A 125 25.86 27.12 14.35
N ARG A 126 25.71 27.41 13.05
CA ARG A 126 26.28 28.62 12.47
C ARG A 126 25.39 29.19 11.38
#